data_AF-A0A971V1S0-F1
#
_entry.id   AF-A0A971V1S0-F1
#
_cell.length_a   1.000
_cell.length_b   1.000
_cell.length_c   1.000
_cell.angle_alpha   90.00
_cell.angle_beta   90.00
_cell.angle_gamma   90.00
#
_symmetry.space_group_name_H-M   'P 1'
#
loop_
_entity.id
_entity.type
_entity.pdbx_description
1 polymer ?
#
loop_
_entity_poly.entity_id
_entity_poly.type
_entity_poly.pdbx_seq_one_letter_code
_entity_poly.pdbx_strand_id
1 'polypeptide(L)'
;MQKPVFILFFSLFVFVSCLHEQLAQDLPSLQGTRWKYVESEVREDGTSYIYEFRLHFLDEERVIAHHKYEETTLFEIISNEEETSYIYRYDLYVKQGIFITDKEESASFELRGNLLFLMMGHLAQGYIFRRE
;
A
#
# COMPACT_ATOMS: atom_id res chain seq x y z
N MET A 1 -60.05 -17.02 13.26
CA MET A 1 -59.23 -16.02 12.55
C MET A 1 -57.78 -16.18 12.98
N GLN A 2 -56.88 -16.19 12.00
CA GLN A 2 -55.48 -16.62 12.07
C GLN A 2 -54.62 -15.80 13.04
N LYS A 3 -53.72 -16.49 13.78
CA LYS A 3 -52.44 -15.92 14.18
C LYS A 3 -51.57 -15.80 12.93
N PRO A 4 -50.74 -14.75 12.80
CA PRO A 4 -49.34 -14.99 13.18
C PRO A 4 -48.71 -13.80 13.93
N VAL A 5 -48.24 -14.09 15.15
CA VAL A 5 -47.25 -13.31 15.91
C VAL A 5 -45.83 -13.53 15.30
N PHE A 6 -45.75 -13.76 13.99
CA PHE A 6 -44.56 -14.32 13.33
C PHE A 6 -43.79 -13.30 12.47
N ILE A 7 -44.09 -12.01 12.59
CA ILE A 7 -43.47 -10.96 11.74
C ILE A 7 -42.41 -10.14 12.49
N LEU A 8 -42.28 -10.28 13.82
CA LEU A 8 -41.27 -9.56 14.59
C LEU A 8 -39.93 -10.30 14.75
N PHE A 9 -39.87 -11.59 14.38
CA PHE A 9 -38.60 -12.33 14.37
C PHE A 9 -37.83 -12.22 13.04
N PHE A 10 -38.50 -11.87 11.94
CA PHE A 10 -37.86 -11.79 10.63
C PHE A 10 -37.12 -10.47 10.38
N SER A 11 -37.48 -9.39 11.08
CA SER A 11 -36.80 -8.10 10.97
C SER A 11 -35.53 -8.00 11.84
N LEU A 12 -35.28 -8.97 12.73
CA LEU A 12 -34.08 -8.98 13.57
C LEU A 12 -32.90 -9.75 12.96
N PHE A 13 -33.09 -10.45 11.83
CA PHE A 13 -32.05 -11.25 11.18
C PHE A 13 -31.28 -10.53 10.06
N VAL A 14 -31.70 -9.33 9.65
CA VAL A 14 -31.04 -8.60 8.54
C VAL A 14 -29.88 -7.73 9.03
N PHE A 15 -29.72 -7.53 10.34
CA PHE A 15 -28.60 -6.76 10.91
C PHE A 15 -27.42 -7.62 11.38
N VAL A 16 -27.51 -8.95 11.31
CA VAL A 16 -26.38 -9.85 11.67
C VAL A 16 -25.42 -10.04 10.49
N SER A 17 -25.76 -9.54 9.31
CA SER A 17 -24.85 -9.45 8.16
C SER A 17 -24.17 -8.09 8.07
N CYS A 18 -24.00 -7.39 9.18
CA CYS A 18 -22.78 -6.61 9.34
C CYS A 18 -21.64 -7.63 9.48
N LEU A 19 -21.37 -8.35 8.37
CA LEU A 19 -20.07 -8.94 8.15
C LEU A 19 -19.14 -7.75 8.32
N HIS A 20 -18.53 -7.71 9.49
CA HIS A 20 -17.17 -7.27 9.61
C HIS A 20 -16.43 -8.14 8.58
N GLU A 21 -16.44 -7.71 7.31
CA GLU A 21 -15.53 -8.22 6.31
C GLU A 21 -14.17 -7.91 6.93
N GLN A 22 -13.59 -8.94 7.54
CA GLN A 22 -12.18 -8.95 7.86
C GLN A 22 -11.52 -8.58 6.53
N LEU A 23 -11.09 -7.32 6.44
CA LEU A 23 -10.32 -6.75 5.35
C LEU A 23 -8.93 -7.38 5.40
N ALA A 24 -8.85 -8.71 5.29
CA ALA A 24 -7.70 -9.50 5.71
C ALA A 24 -8.00 -10.99 5.46
N GLN A 25 -7.05 -11.86 5.13
CA GLN A 25 -5.61 -11.76 4.93
C GLN A 25 -5.24 -13.13 4.37
N ASP A 26 -4.54 -13.16 3.25
CA ASP A 26 -3.60 -14.23 2.86
C ASP A 26 -3.02 -13.84 1.50
N LEU A 27 -1.87 -13.16 1.51
CA LEU A 27 -1.05 -13.04 0.29
C LEU A 27 0.40 -13.46 0.59
N PRO A 28 0.64 -14.75 0.91
CA PRO A 28 1.98 -15.24 1.27
C PRO A 28 3.03 -14.96 0.18
N SER A 29 2.61 -14.76 -1.07
CA SER A 29 3.51 -14.43 -2.17
C SER A 29 4.26 -13.11 -2.01
N LEU A 30 3.81 -12.20 -1.14
CA LEU A 30 4.53 -10.98 -0.82
C LEU A 30 5.49 -11.13 0.36
N GLN A 31 5.28 -12.10 1.25
CA GLN A 31 6.13 -12.26 2.43
C GLN A 31 7.61 -12.48 2.04
N GLY A 32 8.50 -11.75 2.69
CA GLY A 32 9.95 -11.79 2.45
C GLY A 32 10.39 -11.17 1.12
N THR A 33 9.48 -10.54 0.36
CA THR A 33 9.80 -9.95 -0.94
C THR A 33 10.25 -8.50 -0.82
N ARG A 34 11.12 -8.10 -1.74
CA ARG A 34 11.61 -6.74 -1.89
C ARG A 34 11.22 -6.19 -3.25
N TRP A 35 10.84 -4.93 -3.25
CA TRP A 35 10.30 -4.25 -4.42
C TRP A 35 10.93 -2.87 -4.51
N LYS A 36 11.27 -2.45 -5.73
CA LYS A 36 12.00 -1.23 -5.99
C LYS A 36 11.36 -0.39 -7.09
N TYR A 37 11.27 0.89 -6.83
CA TYR A 37 11.06 1.96 -7.80
C TYR A 37 12.30 2.85 -7.82
N VAL A 38 12.77 3.22 -9.00
CA VAL A 38 13.87 4.17 -9.19
C VAL A 38 13.47 5.15 -10.27
N GLU A 39 13.68 6.43 -9.99
CA GLU A 39 13.54 7.53 -10.92
C GLU A 39 14.81 8.36 -10.90
N SER A 40 15.26 8.80 -12.06
CA SER A 40 16.42 9.68 -12.16
C SER A 40 16.27 10.62 -13.33
N GLU A 41 16.66 11.87 -13.14
CA GLU A 41 16.70 12.88 -14.20
C GLU A 41 18.06 13.59 -14.15
N VAL A 42 18.53 14.02 -15.32
CA VAL A 42 19.64 14.97 -15.46
C VAL A 42 19.10 16.19 -16.18
N ARG A 43 19.19 17.35 -15.54
CA ARG A 43 18.74 18.65 -16.07
C ARG A 43 19.83 19.29 -16.93
N GLU A 44 19.43 20.27 -17.73
CA GLU A 44 20.33 20.99 -18.65
C GLU A 44 21.45 21.76 -17.94
N ASP A 45 21.23 22.17 -16.68
CA ASP A 45 22.20 22.88 -15.84
C ASP A 45 23.26 21.95 -15.20
N GLY A 46 23.19 20.64 -15.48
CA GLY A 46 24.06 19.63 -14.91
C GLY A 46 23.60 19.11 -13.54
N THR A 47 22.48 19.62 -13.00
CA THR A 47 21.86 19.06 -11.80
C THR A 47 21.24 17.71 -12.11
N SER A 48 21.53 16.69 -11.30
CA SER A 48 20.90 15.38 -11.41
C SER A 48 20.24 14.97 -10.12
N TYR A 49 19.07 14.33 -10.20
CA TYR A 49 18.48 13.68 -9.04
C TYR A 49 18.30 12.18 -9.26
N ILE A 50 18.34 11.43 -8.16
CA ILE A 50 17.96 10.03 -8.08
C ILE A 50 16.99 9.90 -6.90
N TYR A 51 15.80 9.40 -7.19
CA TYR A 51 14.83 9.00 -6.18
C TYR A 51 14.67 7.48 -6.20
N GLU A 52 14.81 6.86 -5.05
CA GLU A 52 14.66 5.43 -4.85
C GLU A 52 13.62 5.17 -3.77
N PHE A 53 12.64 4.33 -4.08
CA PHE A 53 11.64 3.87 -3.14
C PHE A 53 11.68 2.34 -3.11
N ARG A 54 12.04 1.78 -1.95
CA ARG A 54 12.00 0.34 -1.68
C ARG A 54 10.87 -0.03 -0.75
N LEU A 55 10.25 -1.17 -1.00
CA LEU A 55 9.31 -1.83 -0.09
C LEU A 55 9.86 -3.21 0.28
N HIS A 56 9.84 -3.53 1.56
CA HIS A 56 10.24 -4.82 2.09
C HIS A 56 9.10 -5.41 2.94
N PHE A 57 8.43 -6.42 2.40
CA PHE A 57 7.35 -7.14 3.08
C PHE A 57 7.97 -8.13 4.06
N LEU A 58 7.94 -7.82 5.35
CA LEU A 58 8.61 -8.62 6.38
C LEU A 58 7.82 -9.90 6.68
N ASP A 59 6.52 -9.76 6.85
CA ASP A 59 5.57 -10.81 7.21
C ASP A 59 4.21 -10.55 6.55
N GLU A 60 3.15 -11.20 7.04
CA GLU A 60 1.79 -11.11 6.49
C GLU A 60 1.07 -9.79 6.79
N GLU A 61 1.70 -8.92 7.59
CA GLU A 61 1.09 -7.70 8.08
C GLU A 61 1.97 -6.47 7.90
N ARG A 62 3.30 -6.61 7.93
CA ARG A 62 4.23 -5.48 7.99
C ARG A 62 5.03 -5.32 6.72
N VAL A 63 5.10 -4.09 6.25
CA VAL A 63 6.00 -3.66 5.17
C VAL A 63 6.82 -2.47 5.63
N ILE A 64 8.11 -2.50 5.35
CA ILE A 64 9.02 -1.37 5.56
C ILE A 64 9.24 -0.68 4.23
N ALA A 65 8.89 0.60 4.18
CA ALA A 65 9.21 1.50 3.09
C ALA A 65 10.51 2.23 3.39
N HIS A 66 11.33 2.35 2.37
CA HIS A 66 12.58 3.08 2.46
C HIS A 66 12.70 4.04 1.27
N HIS A 67 12.77 5.33 1.57
CA HIS A 67 12.87 6.41 0.61
C HIS A 67 14.28 6.98 0.65
N LYS A 68 14.96 7.01 -0.50
CA LYS A 68 16.23 7.71 -0.65
C LYS A 68 16.09 8.74 -1.76
N TYR A 69 16.45 9.97 -1.46
CA TYR A 69 16.58 11.05 -2.44
C TYR A 69 18.01 11.55 -2.45
N GLU A 70 18.59 11.69 -3.63
CA GLU A 70 19.91 12.26 -3.82
C GLU A 70 19.84 13.28 -4.96
N GLU A 71 20.23 14.52 -4.69
CA GLU A 71 20.38 15.58 -5.68
C GLU A 71 21.85 15.99 -5.73
N THR A 72 22.43 15.92 -6.91
CA THR A 72 23.80 16.37 -7.19
C THR A 72 23.73 17.61 -8.05
N THR A 73 24.24 18.71 -7.52
CA THR A 73 24.47 19.96 -8.26
C THR A 73 25.95 20.08 -8.62
N LEU A 74 26.33 21.16 -9.30
CA LEU A 74 27.74 21.47 -9.56
C LEU A 74 28.55 21.75 -8.28
N PHE A 75 27.89 22.08 -7.17
CA PHE A 75 28.53 22.56 -5.95
C PHE A 75 28.45 21.57 -4.80
N GLU A 76 27.38 20.79 -4.72
CA GLU A 76 27.09 19.93 -3.58
C GLU A 76 26.24 18.73 -3.94
N ILE A 77 26.26 17.73 -3.04
CA ILE A 77 25.37 16.58 -3.05
C ILE A 77 24.48 16.69 -1.81
N ILE A 78 23.18 16.75 -2.04
CA ILE A 78 22.15 16.71 -1.01
C ILE A 78 21.57 15.30 -1.00
N SER A 79 21.60 14.62 0.15
CA SER A 79 21.02 13.29 0.30
C SER A 79 20.05 13.29 1.47
N ASN A 80 18.89 12.67 1.28
CA ASN A 80 17.91 12.41 2.31
C ASN A 80 17.50 10.93 2.29
N GLU A 81 17.25 10.37 3.46
CA GLU A 81 16.89 8.97 3.66
C GLU A 81 15.82 8.89 4.75
N GLU A 82 14.71 8.22 4.45
CA GLU A 82 13.57 8.08 5.35
C GLU A 82 13.06 6.64 5.33
N GLU A 83 12.81 6.09 6.51
CA GLU A 83 12.20 4.78 6.69
C GLU A 83 10.81 4.95 7.30
N THR A 84 9.82 4.25 6.75
CA THR A 84 8.46 4.23 7.28
C THR A 84 7.94 2.81 7.36
N SER A 85 7.34 2.46 8.50
CA SER A 85 6.69 1.16 8.70
C SER A 85 5.20 1.29 8.42
N TYR A 86 4.66 0.38 7.61
CA TYR A 86 3.24 0.28 7.35
C TYR A 86 2.69 -1.07 7.79
N ILE A 87 1.45 -1.04 8.25
CA ILE A 87 0.58 -2.20 8.28
C ILE A 87 -0.03 -2.32 6.88
N TYR A 88 -0.02 -3.51 6.29
CA TYR A 88 -0.69 -3.78 5.04
C TYR A 88 -1.83 -4.78 5.18
N ARG A 89 -2.84 -4.59 4.36
CA ARG A 89 -3.98 -5.50 4.17
C ARG A 89 -4.21 -5.70 2.69
N TYR A 90 -4.58 -6.91 2.29
CA TYR A 90 -4.84 -7.23 0.89
C TYR A 90 -6.12 -8.03 0.77
N ASP A 91 -6.98 -7.62 -0.15
CA ASP A 91 -8.21 -8.29 -0.51
C ASP A 91 -8.03 -9.00 -1.86
N LEU A 92 -8.09 -10.33 -1.81
CA LEU A 92 -7.96 -11.21 -2.98
C LEU A 92 -9.12 -11.08 -3.98
N TYR A 93 -10.33 -10.74 -3.51
CA TYR A 93 -11.52 -10.65 -4.36
C TYR A 93 -11.45 -9.45 -5.30
N VAL A 94 -11.01 -8.31 -4.79
CA VAL A 94 -10.86 -7.06 -5.56
C VAL A 94 -9.43 -6.84 -6.06
N LYS A 95 -8.48 -7.70 -5.66
CA LYS A 95 -7.05 -7.64 -6.03
C LYS A 95 -6.38 -6.32 -5.68
N GLN A 96 -6.75 -5.78 -4.53
CA GLN A 96 -6.26 -4.49 -4.04
C GLN A 96 -5.82 -4.65 -2.60
N GLY A 97 -4.79 -3.91 -2.21
CA GLY A 97 -4.37 -3.77 -0.84
C GLY A 97 -4.28 -2.33 -0.40
N ILE A 98 -4.10 -2.16 0.90
CA ILE A 98 -4.00 -0.87 1.57
C ILE A 98 -2.78 -0.94 2.48
N PHE A 99 -1.94 0.10 2.42
CA PHE A 99 -0.93 0.42 3.42
C PHE A 99 -1.49 1.44 4.39
N ILE A 100 -1.23 1.26 5.68
CA ILE A 100 -1.74 2.09 6.77
C ILE A 100 -0.57 2.46 7.68
N THR A 101 -0.40 3.76 7.93
CA THR A 101 0.61 4.28 8.88
C THR A 101 0.08 4.31 10.31
N ASP A 102 0.96 4.56 11.27
CA ASP A 102 0.63 4.84 12.67
C ASP A 102 -0.24 6.10 12.85
N LYS A 103 -0.20 7.03 11.88
CA LYS A 103 -1.01 8.24 11.83
C LYS A 103 -2.36 8.06 11.11
N GLU A 104 -2.73 6.82 10.80
CA GLU A 104 -3.96 6.46 10.04
C GLU A 104 -4.01 7.02 8.61
N GLU A 105 -2.87 7.44 8.06
CA GLU A 105 -2.76 7.74 6.63
C GLU A 105 -2.77 6.44 5.84
N SER A 106 -3.45 6.43 4.69
CA SER A 106 -3.59 5.22 3.87
C SER A 106 -3.21 5.44 2.41
N ALA A 107 -2.62 4.40 1.83
CA ALA A 107 -2.29 4.32 0.42
C ALA A 107 -2.79 3.00 -0.15
N SER A 108 -3.35 3.02 -1.35
CA SER A 108 -3.84 1.80 -2.00
C SER A 108 -2.79 1.22 -2.93
N PHE A 109 -2.71 -0.10 -3.01
CA PHE A 109 -1.82 -0.78 -3.95
C PHE A 109 -2.51 -1.93 -4.68
N GLU A 110 -1.97 -2.32 -5.81
CA GLU A 110 -2.42 -3.48 -6.59
C GLU A 110 -1.22 -4.34 -6.98
N LEU A 111 -1.41 -5.66 -6.97
CA LEU A 111 -0.43 -6.60 -7.48
C LEU A 111 -0.90 -7.15 -8.83
N ARG A 112 -0.14 -6.88 -9.90
CA ARG A 112 -0.43 -7.41 -11.24
C ARG A 112 0.79 -8.16 -11.79
N GLY A 113 0.76 -9.48 -11.67
CA GLY A 113 1.89 -10.34 -12.04
C GLY A 113 3.11 -10.04 -11.16
N ASN A 114 4.20 -9.58 -11.78
CA ASN A 114 5.45 -9.21 -11.09
C ASN A 114 5.61 -7.69 -10.92
N LEU A 115 4.51 -6.94 -10.96
CA LEU A 115 4.47 -5.50 -10.77
C LEU A 115 3.56 -5.15 -9.59
N LEU A 116 4.04 -4.25 -8.74
CA LEU A 116 3.27 -3.67 -7.65
C LEU A 116 3.01 -2.20 -7.96
N PHE A 117 1.74 -1.82 -8.02
CA PHE A 117 1.28 -0.47 -8.30
C PHE A 117 0.86 0.17 -6.99
N LEU A 118 1.43 1.30 -6.61
CA LEU A 118 1.10 2.01 -5.38
C LEU A 118 0.56 3.40 -5.71
N MET A 119 -0.58 3.74 -5.14
CA MET A 119 -1.25 5.04 -5.25
C MET A 119 -1.33 5.70 -3.87
N MET A 120 -0.56 6.77 -3.68
CA MET A 120 -0.50 7.52 -2.41
C MET A 120 -1.49 8.69 -2.47
N GLY A 121 -2.54 8.64 -1.65
CA GLY A 121 -3.73 9.51 -1.75
C GLY A 121 -3.48 11.01 -1.60
N HIS A 122 -2.35 11.42 -1.03
CA HIS A 122 -2.02 12.84 -0.83
C HIS A 122 -1.28 13.49 -2.02
N LEU A 123 -0.72 12.69 -2.94
CA LEU A 123 0.18 13.21 -3.98
C LEU A 123 -0.32 12.99 -5.42
N ALA A 124 -1.41 12.26 -5.63
CA ALA A 124 -1.82 11.78 -6.97
C ALA A 124 -0.66 11.13 -7.77
N GLN A 125 0.37 10.65 -7.05
CA GLN A 125 1.53 9.99 -7.61
C GLN A 125 1.31 8.48 -7.55
N GLY A 126 1.51 7.85 -8.70
CA GLY A 126 1.49 6.41 -8.86
C GLY A 126 2.90 5.89 -9.05
N TYR A 127 3.29 4.88 -8.28
CA TYR A 127 4.59 4.22 -8.38
C TYR A 127 4.40 2.80 -8.92
N ILE A 128 5.29 2.38 -9.82
CA ILE A 128 5.31 1.02 -10.37
C ILE A 128 6.60 0.34 -9.92
N PHE A 129 6.48 -0.55 -8.95
CA PHE A 129 7.61 -1.28 -8.41
C PHE A 129 7.87 -2.57 -9.19
N ARG A 130 9.14 -2.94 -9.25
CA ARG A 130 9.61 -4.24 -9.72
C ARG A 130 10.23 -5.01 -8.58
N ARG A 131 10.11 -6.33 -8.60
CA ARG A 131 10.76 -7.21 -7.62
C ARG A 131 12.29 -7.12 -7.76
N GLU A 132 13.01 -7.02 -6.64
CA GLU A 132 14.48 -7.10 -6.57
C GLU A 132 15.00 -8.54 -6.67
#